data_AF-A0A8T6ZYQ5-F1
#
_entry.id   AF-A0A8T6ZYQ5-F1
#
_cell.length_a   1.000
_cell.length_b   1.000
_cell.length_c   1.000
_cell.angle_alpha   90.00
_cell.angle_beta   90.00
_cell.angle_gamma   90.00
#
_symmetry.space_group_name_H-M   'P 1'
#
loop_
_entity.id
_entity.type
_entity.pdbx_description
1 polymer ?
#
loop_
_entity_poly.entity_id
_entity_poly.type
_entity_poly.pdbx_seq_one_letter_code
_entity_poly.pdbx_strand_id
1 'polypeptide(L)'
;MNYCSKCGSPVSRKTPENDTHERWVCDDCGMVHYQNPLIVVGCVAERNGKVLLCKRAIEPRYGYWTVPAGFMELGETIAGGAARETLEEACATVEL
;
A
#
# COMPACT_ATOMS: atom_id res chain seq x y z
N MET A 1 14.31 2.16 8.15
CA MET A 1 14.27 0.99 9.04
C MET A 1 15.47 1.12 9.95
N ASN A 2 15.31 1.07 11.28
CA ASN A 2 16.40 1.33 12.23
C ASN A 2 16.91 0.06 12.93
N TYR A 3 16.07 -0.97 13.02
CA TYR A 3 16.35 -2.22 13.72
C TYR A 3 15.88 -3.43 12.92
N CYS A 4 16.53 -4.56 13.12
CA CYS A 4 16.24 -5.83 12.50
C CYS A 4 14.97 -6.45 13.10
N SER A 5 13.97 -6.74 12.25
CA SER A 5 12.73 -7.39 12.71
C SER A 5 12.92 -8.84 13.19
N LYS A 6 14.08 -9.46 12.93
CA LYS A 6 14.39 -10.83 13.35
C LYS A 6 15.05 -10.90 14.74
N CYS A 7 16.01 -10.01 15.05
CA CYS A 7 16.78 -10.09 16.30
C CYS A 7 16.84 -8.79 17.11
N GLY A 8 16.27 -7.68 16.62
CA GLY A 8 16.25 -6.39 17.32
C GLY A 8 17.53 -5.56 17.23
N SER A 9 18.65 -6.11 16.72
CA SER A 9 19.90 -5.38 16.52
C SER A 9 19.79 -4.29 15.43
N PRO A 10 20.64 -3.26 15.42
CA PRO A 10 20.66 -2.25 14.37
C PRO A 10 20.84 -2.83 12.95
N VAL A 11 20.37 -2.07 11.95
CA VAL A 11 20.59 -2.35 10.53
C VAL A 11 21.35 -1.20 9.89
N SER A 12 22.13 -1.50 8.86
CA SER A 12 22.81 -0.50 8.04
C SER A 12 22.59 -0.79 6.55
N ARG A 13 22.80 0.23 5.70
CA ARG A 13 22.71 0.04 4.24
C ARG A 13 24.03 -0.54 3.71
N LYS A 14 23.94 -1.70 3.07
CA LYS A 14 25.08 -2.40 2.45
C LYS A 14 24.63 -2.98 1.12
N THR A 15 25.55 -3.19 0.18
CA THR A 15 25.29 -4.02 -1.02
C THR A 15 25.73 -5.46 -0.68
N PRO A 16 24.79 -6.42 -0.54
CA PRO A 16 25.14 -7.81 -0.29
C PRO A 16 25.99 -8.42 -1.42
N GLU A 17 26.71 -9.49 -1.11
CA GLU A 17 27.44 -10.25 -2.13
C GLU A 17 26.48 -10.74 -3.21
N ASN A 18 26.83 -10.52 -4.48
CA ASN A 18 26.01 -10.82 -5.67
C ASN A 18 24.72 -9.98 -5.84
N ASP A 19 24.53 -8.89 -5.09
CA ASP A 19 23.50 -7.88 -5.36
C ASP A 19 24.11 -6.65 -6.04
N THR A 20 23.30 -5.88 -6.75
CA THR A 20 23.68 -4.59 -7.36
C THR A 20 23.12 -3.39 -6.61
N HIS A 21 22.24 -3.61 -5.63
CA HIS A 21 21.57 -2.55 -4.89
C HIS A 21 21.91 -2.61 -3.41
N GLU A 22 21.97 -1.42 -2.79
CA GLU A 22 22.03 -1.31 -1.34
C GLU A 22 20.71 -1.77 -0.71
N ARG A 23 20.83 -2.64 0.30
CA ARG A 23 19.73 -3.16 1.11
C ARG A 23 19.95 -2.81 2.58
N TRP A 24 18.89 -2.84 3.37
CA TRP A 24 19.02 -2.86 4.83
C TRP A 24 19.51 -4.24 5.25
N VAL A 25 20.70 -4.31 5.86
CA VAL A 25 21.30 -5.55 6.34
C VAL A 25 21.53 -5.43 7.85
N CYS A 26 21.12 -6.45 8.60
CA CYS A 26 21.39 -6.50 10.04
C CYS A 26 22.90 -6.68 10.30
N ASP A 27 23.45 -5.84 11.17
CA ASP A 27 24.88 -5.85 11.49
C ASP A 27 25.31 -7.05 12.35
N ASP A 28 24.34 -7.75 12.94
CA ASP A 28 24.56 -8.86 13.88
C ASP A 28 24.23 -10.21 13.24
N CYS A 29 22.96 -10.43 12.85
CA CYS A 29 22.53 -11.73 12.30
C CYS A 29 22.64 -11.84 10.76
N GLY A 30 23.10 -10.79 10.07
CA GLY A 30 23.29 -10.79 8.62
C GLY A 30 22.00 -10.82 7.77
N MET A 31 20.82 -10.75 8.38
CA MET A 31 19.54 -10.76 7.65
C MET A 31 19.44 -9.57 6.68
N VAL A 32 19.11 -9.87 5.42
CA VAL A 32 18.79 -8.85 4.40
C VAL A 32 17.30 -8.54 4.45
N HIS A 33 16.94 -7.28 4.63
CA HIS A 33 15.56 -6.80 4.67
C HIS A 33 15.20 -6.14 3.33
N TYR A 34 14.58 -6.93 2.46
CA TYR A 34 14.01 -6.42 1.20
C TYR A 34 12.82 -5.50 1.49
N GLN A 35 12.70 -4.44 0.70
CA GLN A 35 11.56 -3.54 0.71
C GLN A 35 10.71 -3.83 -0.53
N ASN A 36 9.46 -4.22 -0.31
CA ASN A 36 8.52 -4.51 -1.38
C ASN A 36 7.62 -3.28 -1.61
N PRO A 37 7.24 -2.98 -2.87
CA PRO A 37 6.19 -2.02 -3.15
C PRO A 37 4.87 -2.45 -2.49
N LEU A 38 4.09 -1.46 -2.03
CA LEU A 38 2.72 -1.67 -1.59
C LEU A 38 1.78 -1.29 -2.73
N ILE A 39 0.85 -2.18 -3.05
CA ILE A 39 -0.14 -1.95 -4.11
C ILE A 39 -1.30 -1.14 -3.52
N VAL A 40 -1.71 -0.10 -4.23
CA VAL A 40 -2.95 0.64 -3.95
C VAL A 40 -3.95 0.28 -5.05
N VAL A 41 -5.15 -0.11 -4.66
CA VAL A 41 -6.27 -0.47 -5.55
C VAL A 41 -7.40 0.53 -5.36
N GLY A 42 -8.18 0.76 -6.41
CA GLY A 42 -9.29 1.72 -6.38
C GLY A 42 -10.25 1.52 -7.54
N CYS A 43 -11.38 2.22 -7.48
CA CYS A 43 -12.48 2.04 -8.42
C CYS A 43 -12.98 3.37 -8.99
N VAL A 44 -13.10 3.45 -10.31
CA VAL A 44 -13.85 4.52 -10.98
C VAL A 44 -15.28 4.02 -11.19
N ALA A 45 -16.13 4.18 -10.17
CA ALA A 45 -17.51 3.69 -10.24
C ALA A 45 -18.40 4.68 -11.03
N GLU A 46 -19.15 4.16 -12.00
CA GLU A 46 -20.03 4.93 -12.87
C GLU A 46 -21.51 4.60 -12.59
N ARG A 47 -22.37 5.63 -12.62
CA ARG A 47 -23.83 5.46 -12.62
C ARG A 47 -24.53 6.62 -13.37
N ASN A 48 -25.28 6.29 -14.42
CA ASN A 48 -26.06 7.23 -15.24
C ASN A 48 -25.22 8.38 -15.85
N GLY A 49 -24.07 8.06 -16.42
CA GLY A 49 -23.10 9.00 -16.99
C GLY A 49 -22.33 9.82 -15.95
N LYS A 50 -22.36 9.44 -14.66
CA LYS A 50 -21.70 10.17 -13.56
C LYS A 50 -20.73 9.27 -12.82
N VAL A 51 -19.66 9.85 -12.30
CA VAL A 51 -18.62 9.13 -11.53
C VAL A 51 -18.76 9.43 -10.05
N LEU A 52 -18.60 8.40 -9.22
CA LEU A 52 -18.53 8.53 -7.77
C LEU A 52 -17.16 9.05 -7.34
N LEU A 53 -17.16 10.06 -6.49
CA LEU A 53 -15.96 10.61 -5.86
C LEU A 53 -16.18 10.75 -4.35
N CYS A 54 -15.11 10.56 -3.58
CA CYS A 54 -15.03 10.77 -2.15
C CYS A 54 -14.33 12.10 -1.87
N LYS A 55 -14.83 12.87 -0.89
CA LYS A 55 -14.15 14.08 -0.41
C LYS A 55 -13.27 13.72 0.78
N ARG A 56 -11.95 13.92 0.65
CA ARG A 56 -10.96 13.49 1.65
C ARG A 56 -11.19 14.18 2.99
N ALA A 57 -11.32 13.40 4.07
CA ALA A 57 -11.46 13.89 5.44
C ALA A 57 -10.15 13.87 6.24
N ILE A 58 -9.04 13.48 5.62
CA ILE A 58 -7.71 13.38 6.24
C ILE A 58 -6.63 13.93 5.29
N GLU A 59 -5.59 14.53 5.87
CA GLU A 59 -4.39 14.93 5.13
C GLU A 59 -3.60 13.69 4.65
N PRO A 60 -2.83 13.79 3.55
CA PRO A 60 -2.61 14.97 2.72
C PRO A 60 -3.85 15.34 1.86
N ARG A 61 -3.93 16.61 1.43
CA ARG A 61 -4.96 17.16 0.54
C ARG A 61 -6.38 17.06 1.11
N TYR A 62 -6.56 17.46 2.38
CA TYR A 62 -7.88 17.50 3.00
C TYR A 62 -8.87 18.33 2.17
N GLY A 63 -10.11 17.84 2.03
CA GLY A 63 -11.19 18.53 1.33
C GLY A 63 -11.15 18.43 -0.20
N TYR A 64 -10.12 17.80 -0.79
CA TYR A 64 -10.06 17.52 -2.22
C TYR A 64 -10.87 16.25 -2.54
N TRP A 65 -11.29 16.12 -3.80
CA TRP A 65 -12.02 14.95 -4.29
C TRP A 65 -11.05 13.89 -4.84
N THR A 66 -11.37 12.62 -4.63
CA THR A 66 -10.65 11.45 -5.12
C THR A 66 -11.62 10.33 -5.49
N VAL A 67 -11.16 9.33 -6.23
CA VAL A 67 -11.85 8.04 -6.32
C VAL A 67 -11.61 7.22 -5.04
N PRO A 68 -12.51 6.31 -4.67
CA PRO A 68 -12.28 5.40 -3.56
C PRO A 68 -11.09 4.49 -3.87
N ALA A 69 -10.12 4.45 -2.95
CA ALA A 69 -8.90 3.69 -3.11
C ALA A 69 -8.13 3.51 -1.80
N GLY A 70 -7.47 2.37 -1.64
CA GLY A 70 -6.64 2.07 -0.49
C GLY A 70 -5.68 0.92 -0.75
N PHE A 71 -4.97 0.49 0.30
CA PHE A 71 -3.96 -0.56 0.17
C PHE A 71 -4.63 -1.92 -0.13
N MET A 72 -3.96 -2.68 -1.00
CA MET A 72 -4.36 -4.06 -1.23
C MET A 72 -3.95 -4.94 -0.04
N GLU A 73 -4.89 -5.71 0.48
CA GLU A 73 -4.71 -6.62 1.58
C GLU A 73 -4.22 -8.00 1.12
N LEU A 74 -3.64 -8.78 2.04
CA LEU A 74 -3.21 -10.15 1.74
C LEU A 74 -4.43 -11.05 1.51
N GLY A 75 -4.39 -11.82 0.41
CA GLY A 75 -5.42 -12.82 0.10
C GLY A 75 -6.61 -12.31 -0.70
N GLU A 76 -6.63 -11.03 -1.10
CA GLU A 76 -7.65 -10.50 -2.02
C GLU A 76 -7.17 -10.48 -3.48
N THR A 77 -8.12 -10.36 -4.42
CA THR A 77 -7.83 -10.02 -5.81
C THR A 77 -7.83 -8.50 -5.97
N ILE A 78 -7.24 -7.97 -7.06
CA ILE A 78 -7.26 -6.52 -7.35
C ILE A 78 -8.70 -5.99 -7.36
N ALA A 79 -9.63 -6.71 -8.01
CA ALA A 79 -11.04 -6.35 -8.03
C ALA A 79 -11.68 -6.44 -6.63
N GLY A 80 -11.36 -7.48 -5.85
CA GLY A 80 -11.85 -7.63 -4.48
C GLY A 80 -11.47 -6.46 -3.58
N GLY A 81 -10.21 -6.03 -3.61
CA GLY A 81 -9.74 -4.87 -2.85
C GLY A 81 -10.37 -3.56 -3.32
N ALA A 82 -10.48 -3.33 -4.63
CA ALA A 82 -11.15 -2.15 -5.15
C ALA A 82 -12.64 -2.07 -4.74
N ALA A 83 -13.35 -3.21 -4.72
CA ALA A 83 -14.72 -3.27 -4.23
C ALA A 83 -14.81 -3.01 -2.72
N ARG A 84 -13.90 -3.59 -1.92
CA ARG A 84 -13.80 -3.38 -0.47
C ARG A 84 -13.60 -1.90 -0.13
N GLU A 85 -12.59 -1.26 -0.74
CA GLU A 85 -12.30 0.17 -0.53
C GLU A 85 -13.46 1.07 -0.95
N THR A 86 -14.17 0.73 -2.03
CA THR A 86 -15.37 1.47 -2.45
C THR A 86 -16.51 1.38 -1.43
N LEU A 87 -16.68 0.21 -0.83
CA LEU A 87 -17.67 0.02 0.24
C LEU A 87 -17.27 0.78 1.51
N GLU A 88 -16.01 0.72 1.92
CA GLU A 88 -15.51 1.36 3.15
C GLU A 88 -15.58 2.90 3.08
N GLU A 89 -15.13 3.49 1.98
CA GLU A 89 -15.05 4.96 1.88
C GLU A 89 -16.35 5.64 1.47
N ALA A 90 -17.17 4.95 0.66
CA ALA A 90 -18.35 5.56 0.03
C ALA A 90 -19.67 4.86 0.36
N CYS A 91 -19.64 3.76 1.14
CA CYS A 91 -20.81 2.93 1.43
C CYS A 91 -21.52 2.45 0.15
N ALA A 92 -20.76 2.21 -0.92
CA ALA A 92 -21.29 1.84 -2.24
C ALA A 92 -20.86 0.42 -2.62
N THR A 93 -21.80 -0.35 -3.16
CA THR A 93 -21.53 -1.67 -3.76
C THR A 93 -21.33 -1.53 -5.26
N VAL A 94 -20.30 -2.19 -5.79
CA VAL A 94 -19.92 -2.15 -7.21
C VAL A 94 -19.80 -3.56 -7.80
N GLU A 95 -20.00 -3.66 -9.11
CA GLU A 95 -19.74 -4.86 -9.91
C GLU A 95 -18.46 -4.61 -10.73
N LEU A 96 -17.51 -5.54 -10.69
CA LEU A 96 -16.16 -5.40 -11.26
C LEU A 96 -15.77 -6.64 -12.08
#